data_AF-A0A7Y2MMT0-F1
#
_entry.id   AF-A0A7Y2MMT0-F1
#
_cell.length_a   1.000
_cell.length_b   1.000
_cell.length_c   1.000
_cell.angle_alpha   90.00
_cell.angle_beta   90.00
_cell.angle_gamma   90.00
#
_symmetry.space_group_name_H-M   'P 1'
#
loop_
_entity.id
_entity.type
_entity.pdbx_description
1 polymer ?
#
loop_
_entity_poly.entity_id
_entity_poly.type
_entity_poly.pdbx_seq_one_letter_code
_entity_poly.pdbx_strand_id
1 'polypeptide(L)'
;RTEISKARRALIEELSELSFEKYKSLKEHPKFLPYLERMTTLKFYSQAKVGSRPSKRNISKKLSLSDLRAISYVGSWAQLKQNIPGYFGLGTALNKLADSGHLNELEDLYMEVPLFKTLINNSMMSLTKCYFELTSYMQSNPEFKEFWEILYQEYLLSKEMILKITGMSTLMEGEQVSRKSILIRDEIVRPLLLIQHYALQMLNSGADPDNHKVYEKLVVRSLYGNINASRNSS
;
A
#
# COMPACT_ATOMS: atom_id res chain seq x y z
N ARG A 1 -8.90 -19.32 -27.47
CA ARG A 1 -9.20 -18.17 -26.58
C ARG A 1 -10.08 -18.74 -25.49
N THR A 2 -9.56 -19.01 -24.30
CA THR A 2 -10.30 -19.73 -23.25
C THR A 2 -11.41 -18.82 -22.74
N GLU A 3 -12.65 -19.17 -23.04
CA GLU A 3 -13.81 -18.38 -22.64
C GLU A 3 -14.08 -18.64 -21.15
N ILE A 4 -14.05 -17.58 -20.34
CA ILE A 4 -14.35 -17.69 -18.90
C ILE A 4 -15.83 -18.08 -18.78
N SER A 5 -16.13 -19.19 -18.11
CA SER A 5 -17.49 -19.69 -17.92
C SER A 5 -18.35 -18.67 -17.15
N LYS A 6 -19.68 -18.72 -17.34
CA LYS A 6 -20.60 -17.80 -16.66
C LYS A 6 -20.46 -17.87 -15.13
N ALA A 7 -20.29 -19.06 -14.57
CA ALA A 7 -20.08 -19.25 -13.13
C ALA A 7 -18.76 -18.61 -12.64
N ARG A 8 -17.65 -18.82 -13.37
CA ARG A 8 -16.36 -18.20 -13.04
C ARG A 8 -16.41 -16.68 -13.14
N ARG A 9 -17.14 -16.11 -14.12
CA ARG A 9 -17.36 -14.66 -14.22
C ARG A 9 -18.14 -14.13 -13.02
N ALA A 10 -19.23 -14.78 -12.64
CA ALA A 10 -20.03 -14.38 -11.48
C ALA A 10 -19.19 -14.37 -10.18
N LEU A 11 -18.34 -15.38 -9.97
CA LEU A 11 -17.46 -15.43 -8.81
C LEU A 11 -16.42 -14.30 -8.80
N ILE A 12 -15.85 -13.96 -9.98
CA ILE A 12 -14.93 -12.82 -10.12
C ILE A 12 -15.66 -11.48 -9.89
N GLU A 13 -16.89 -11.35 -10.35
CA GLU A 13 -17.74 -10.16 -10.15
C GLU A 13 -18.04 -9.98 -8.66
N GLU A 14 -18.47 -11.04 -7.96
CA GLU A 14 -18.73 -11.01 -6.51
C GLU A 14 -17.46 -10.66 -5.72
N LEU A 15 -16.31 -11.26 -6.06
CA LEU A 15 -15.02 -10.91 -5.46
C LEU A 15 -14.70 -9.42 -5.65
N SER A 16 -14.93 -8.90 -6.86
CA SER A 16 -14.69 -7.50 -7.19
C SER A 16 -15.60 -6.57 -6.39
N GLU A 17 -16.87 -6.90 -6.24
CA GLU A 17 -17.83 -6.12 -5.45
C GLU A 17 -17.43 -6.07 -3.97
N LEU A 18 -17.12 -7.22 -3.37
CA LEU A 18 -16.67 -7.33 -1.98
C LEU A 18 -15.37 -6.55 -1.73
N SER A 19 -14.40 -6.67 -2.63
CA SER A 19 -13.12 -5.95 -2.52
C SER A 19 -13.33 -4.45 -2.68
N PHE A 20 -14.19 -4.03 -3.61
CA PHE A 20 -14.50 -2.62 -3.84
C PHE A 20 -15.21 -2.01 -2.65
N GLU A 21 -16.20 -2.68 -2.07
CA GLU A 21 -16.91 -2.23 -0.88
C GLU A 21 -15.96 -2.04 0.29
N LYS A 22 -15.07 -3.00 0.53
CA LYS A 22 -14.05 -2.90 1.59
C LYS A 22 -13.13 -1.71 1.37
N TYR A 23 -12.62 -1.50 0.17
CA TYR A 23 -11.76 -0.36 -0.14
C TYR A 23 -12.51 0.99 -0.08
N LYS A 24 -13.78 1.02 -0.49
CA LYS A 24 -14.65 2.18 -0.37
C LYS A 24 -14.83 2.56 1.10
N SER A 25 -15.13 1.59 1.97
CA SER A 25 -15.26 1.82 3.41
C SER A 25 -13.99 2.41 4.03
N LEU A 26 -12.81 1.95 3.59
CA LEU A 26 -11.53 2.52 4.02
C LEU A 26 -11.41 3.99 3.62
N LYS A 27 -11.78 4.35 2.38
CA LYS A 27 -11.71 5.73 1.89
C LYS A 27 -12.70 6.67 2.58
N GLU A 28 -13.85 6.14 2.99
CA GLU A 28 -14.89 6.87 3.72
C GLU A 28 -14.56 7.02 5.21
N HIS A 29 -13.60 6.23 5.72
CA HIS A 29 -13.18 6.28 7.11
C HIS A 29 -12.69 7.69 7.50
N PRO A 30 -13.15 8.29 8.62
CA PRO A 30 -12.81 9.66 9.00
C PRO A 30 -11.31 9.94 9.16
N LYS A 31 -10.53 8.90 9.48
CA LYS A 31 -9.07 8.99 9.63
C LYS A 31 -8.29 8.81 8.33
N PHE A 32 -8.92 8.43 7.21
CA PHE A 32 -8.22 8.13 5.96
C PHE A 32 -7.39 9.32 5.45
N LEU A 33 -8.04 10.47 5.25
CA LEU A 33 -7.37 11.68 4.78
C LEU A 33 -6.39 12.25 5.81
N PRO A 34 -6.75 12.41 7.10
CA PRO A 34 -5.79 12.85 8.12
C PRO A 34 -4.55 11.96 8.24
N TYR A 35 -4.71 10.64 8.11
CA TYR A 35 -3.60 9.68 8.15
C TYR A 35 -2.66 9.89 6.97
N LEU A 36 -3.21 9.95 5.74
CA LEU A 36 -2.44 10.29 4.54
C LEU A 36 -1.72 11.62 4.67
N GLU A 37 -2.39 12.60 5.26
CA GLU A 37 -1.88 13.95 5.36
C GLU A 37 -0.75 14.09 6.40
N ARG A 38 -0.84 13.38 7.53
CA ARG A 38 0.06 13.58 8.70
C ARG A 38 1.08 12.48 8.89
N MET A 39 0.73 11.24 8.54
CA MET A 39 1.59 10.09 8.77
C MET A 39 2.47 9.77 7.57
N THR A 40 2.23 10.39 6.41
CA THR A 40 2.93 10.07 5.16
C THR A 40 3.74 11.24 4.61
N THR A 41 4.53 10.95 3.58
CA THR A 41 5.28 11.96 2.83
C THR A 41 4.44 12.79 1.85
N LEU A 42 3.12 12.61 1.82
CA LEU A 42 2.22 13.23 0.84
C LEU A 42 2.41 14.75 0.72
N LYS A 43 2.53 15.47 1.85
CA LYS A 43 2.74 16.94 1.87
C LYS A 43 4.07 17.37 1.24
N PHE A 44 5.04 16.48 1.18
CA PHE A 44 6.41 16.75 0.74
C PHE A 44 6.60 16.46 -0.75
N TYR A 45 5.67 15.79 -1.43
CA TYR A 45 5.74 15.57 -2.88
C TYR A 45 5.78 16.87 -3.69
N SER A 46 5.10 17.93 -3.21
CA SER A 46 5.16 19.26 -3.84
C SER A 46 6.52 19.93 -3.67
N GLN A 47 7.17 19.67 -2.53
CA GLN A 47 8.46 20.26 -2.17
C GLN A 47 9.63 19.52 -2.84
N ALA A 48 9.49 18.21 -3.04
CA ALA A 48 10.49 17.35 -3.66
C ALA A 48 10.63 17.52 -5.19
N LYS A 49 9.91 18.47 -5.81
CA LYS A 49 9.92 18.73 -7.28
C LYS A 49 9.66 17.46 -8.13
N VAL A 50 8.89 16.50 -7.62
CA VAL A 50 8.60 15.21 -8.29
C VAL A 50 7.59 15.35 -9.45
N GLY A 51 7.21 16.57 -9.84
CA GLY A 51 6.44 16.90 -11.04
C GLY A 51 6.66 18.36 -11.47
N SER A 52 6.52 18.64 -12.77
CA SER A 52 6.86 19.93 -13.41
C SER A 52 5.96 21.12 -13.07
N ARG A 53 4.90 20.92 -12.27
CA ARG A 53 3.92 21.99 -11.97
C ARG A 53 3.61 22.09 -10.48
N PRO A 54 3.48 23.31 -9.93
CA PRO A 54 3.30 23.54 -8.50
C PRO A 54 2.11 22.76 -7.97
N SER A 55 2.31 22.01 -6.89
CA SER A 55 1.22 21.46 -6.09
C SER A 55 1.01 22.39 -4.92
N LYS A 56 0.19 23.43 -5.13
CA LYS A 56 -0.64 24.12 -4.12
C LYS A 56 -1.32 25.34 -4.76
N ARG A 57 -2.63 25.26 -4.97
CA ARG A 57 -3.53 26.41 -4.87
C ARG A 57 -4.22 26.23 -3.50
N ASN A 58 -3.94 27.14 -2.58
CA ASN A 58 -4.51 27.29 -1.22
C ASN A 58 -4.03 26.32 -0.13
N ILE A 59 -3.32 26.88 0.84
CA ILE A 59 -2.80 26.25 2.07
C ILE A 59 -3.90 26.11 3.15
N SER A 60 -5.12 26.62 2.91
CA SER A 60 -6.20 26.72 3.91
C SER A 60 -7.40 25.80 3.70
N LYS A 61 -7.43 24.92 2.69
CA LYS A 61 -8.56 24.01 2.45
C LYS A 61 -8.22 22.60 2.94
N LYS A 62 -9.14 21.95 3.67
CA LYS A 62 -9.03 20.52 4.01
C LYS A 62 -8.76 19.74 2.72
N LEU A 63 -7.68 18.96 2.72
CA LEU A 63 -7.28 18.11 1.60
C LEU A 63 -8.47 17.23 1.19
N SER A 64 -8.87 17.26 -0.09
CA SER A 64 -9.90 16.33 -0.61
C SER A 64 -9.24 15.21 -1.43
N LEU A 65 -9.89 14.05 -1.48
CA LEU A 65 -9.46 12.92 -2.31
C LEU A 65 -9.33 13.31 -3.80
N SER A 66 -10.18 14.21 -4.29
CA SER A 66 -10.14 14.73 -5.67
C SER A 66 -8.93 15.63 -5.95
N ASP A 67 -8.30 16.20 -4.92
CA ASP A 67 -7.10 17.04 -5.07
C ASP A 67 -5.80 16.21 -5.16
N LEU A 68 -5.89 14.89 -4.91
CA LEU A 68 -4.74 14.00 -4.89
C LEU A 68 -4.38 13.54 -6.30
N ARG A 69 -3.19 13.94 -6.77
CA ARG A 69 -2.62 13.36 -7.99
C ARG A 69 -2.31 11.87 -7.75
N ALA A 70 -2.64 11.01 -8.71
CA ALA A 70 -2.46 9.57 -8.62
C ALA A 70 -1.02 9.16 -8.23
N ILE A 71 0.00 9.83 -8.80
CA ILE A 71 1.42 9.55 -8.51
C ILE A 71 1.77 9.82 -7.04
N SER A 72 1.36 10.98 -6.50
CA SER A 72 1.63 11.32 -5.09
C SER A 72 0.83 10.43 -4.13
N TYR A 73 -0.38 10.04 -4.53
CA TYR A 73 -1.21 9.13 -3.74
C TYR A 73 -0.56 7.75 -3.61
N VAL A 74 -0.29 7.07 -4.74
CA VAL A 74 0.34 5.74 -4.73
C VAL A 74 1.74 5.81 -4.11
N GLY A 75 2.50 6.86 -4.44
CA GLY A 75 3.83 7.08 -3.90
C GLY A 75 3.84 7.21 -2.38
N SER A 76 2.89 7.93 -1.78
CA SER A 76 2.82 8.10 -0.33
C SER A 76 2.65 6.77 0.43
N TRP A 77 1.83 5.86 -0.10
CA TRP A 77 1.65 4.51 0.44
C TRP A 77 2.87 3.61 0.26
N ALA A 78 3.58 3.75 -0.87
CA ALA A 78 4.82 3.03 -1.13
C ALA A 78 5.94 3.48 -0.20
N GLN A 79 6.04 4.78 0.08
CA GLN A 79 7.00 5.36 1.02
C GLN A 79 6.74 4.94 2.48
N LEU A 80 5.49 4.65 2.84
CA LEU A 80 5.15 4.02 4.11
C LEU A 80 5.48 2.52 4.17
N LYS A 81 5.80 1.88 3.04
CA LYS A 81 5.89 0.42 2.93
C LYS A 81 4.58 -0.28 3.30
N GLN A 82 3.44 0.35 3.06
CA GLN A 82 2.12 -0.23 3.30
C GLN A 82 1.41 -0.64 1.99
N ASN A 83 1.71 0.02 0.87
CA ASN A 83 1.19 -0.25 -0.50
C ASN A 83 -0.32 -0.57 -0.59
N ILE A 84 -1.14 0.10 0.23
CA ILE A 84 -2.60 -0.11 0.34
C ILE A 84 -3.33 -0.21 -1.01
N PRO A 85 -3.09 0.68 -2.01
CA PRO A 85 -3.84 0.63 -3.26
C PRO A 85 -3.62 -0.64 -4.09
N GLY A 86 -2.58 -1.42 -3.81
CA GLY A 86 -2.23 -2.60 -4.61
C GLY A 86 -2.83 -3.91 -4.10
N TYR A 87 -3.52 -3.94 -2.96
CA TYR A 87 -4.15 -5.17 -2.46
C TYR A 87 -5.34 -4.97 -1.52
N PHE A 88 -5.55 -3.77 -0.94
CA PHE A 88 -6.51 -3.62 0.15
C PHE A 88 -7.94 -3.94 -0.31
N GLY A 89 -8.60 -4.84 0.41
CA GLY A 89 -9.92 -5.37 0.07
C GLY A 89 -9.87 -6.79 -0.49
N LEU A 90 -8.75 -7.20 -1.06
CA LEU A 90 -8.59 -8.52 -1.65
C LEU A 90 -8.65 -9.64 -0.60
N GLY A 91 -7.97 -9.48 0.54
CA GLY A 91 -7.99 -10.45 1.62
C GLY A 91 -9.40 -10.64 2.16
N THR A 92 -10.10 -9.54 2.46
CA THR A 92 -11.50 -9.59 2.90
C THR A 92 -12.39 -10.30 1.87
N ALA A 93 -12.26 -9.99 0.58
CA ALA A 93 -13.11 -10.58 -0.47
C ALA A 93 -12.85 -12.09 -0.63
N LEU A 94 -11.57 -12.48 -0.71
CA LEU A 94 -11.17 -13.89 -0.77
C LEU A 94 -11.66 -14.67 0.45
N ASN A 95 -11.48 -14.11 1.65
CA ASN A 95 -11.89 -14.78 2.88
C ASN A 95 -13.41 -15.00 2.91
N LYS A 96 -14.20 -13.98 2.58
CA LYS A 96 -15.67 -14.11 2.52
C LYS A 96 -16.13 -15.19 1.55
N LEU A 97 -15.55 -15.24 0.35
CA LEU A 97 -15.89 -16.28 -0.63
C LEU A 97 -15.45 -17.68 -0.17
N ALA A 98 -14.28 -17.79 0.44
CA ALA A 98 -13.81 -19.05 1.03
C ALA A 98 -14.73 -19.53 2.15
N ASP A 99 -15.18 -18.63 3.05
CA ASP A 99 -16.11 -18.94 4.14
C ASP A 99 -17.50 -19.36 3.61
N SER A 100 -17.91 -18.84 2.45
CA SER A 100 -19.11 -19.26 1.73
C SER A 100 -18.96 -20.58 0.96
N GLY A 101 -17.80 -21.25 1.07
CA GLY A 101 -17.55 -22.56 0.47
C GLY A 101 -16.92 -22.53 -0.93
N HIS A 102 -16.52 -21.36 -1.43
CA HIS A 102 -15.95 -21.20 -2.78
C HIS A 102 -14.42 -21.29 -2.85
N LEU A 103 -13.77 -21.88 -1.84
CA LEU A 103 -12.30 -21.94 -1.79
C LEU A 103 -11.72 -22.69 -2.99
N ASN A 104 -12.27 -23.86 -3.32
CA ASN A 104 -11.79 -24.69 -4.43
C ASN A 104 -11.97 -23.95 -5.77
N GLU A 105 -13.07 -23.24 -5.95
CA GLU A 105 -13.31 -22.44 -7.15
C GLU A 105 -12.32 -21.26 -7.28
N LEU A 106 -11.89 -20.66 -6.17
CA LEU A 106 -10.85 -19.63 -6.16
C LEU A 106 -9.47 -20.20 -6.52
N GLU A 107 -9.15 -21.40 -6.04
CA GLU A 107 -7.93 -22.14 -6.41
C GLU A 107 -7.94 -22.47 -7.92
N ASP A 108 -9.05 -23.02 -8.43
CA ASP A 108 -9.25 -23.30 -9.85
C ASP A 108 -9.14 -22.03 -10.71
N LEU A 109 -9.71 -20.91 -10.26
CA LEU A 109 -9.57 -19.62 -10.93
C LEU A 109 -8.10 -19.20 -11.04
N TYR A 110 -7.31 -19.38 -9.97
CA TYR A 110 -5.88 -19.06 -9.99
C TYR A 110 -5.09 -19.96 -10.94
N MET A 111 -5.41 -21.25 -10.99
CA MET A 111 -4.72 -22.20 -11.86
C MET A 111 -5.08 -22.03 -13.33
N GLU A 112 -6.37 -21.82 -13.64
CA GLU A 112 -6.89 -21.98 -15.00
C GLU A 112 -7.25 -20.67 -15.70
N VAL A 113 -7.42 -19.55 -14.99
CA VAL A 113 -7.84 -18.27 -15.58
C VAL A 113 -6.68 -17.27 -15.60
N PRO A 114 -6.02 -17.03 -16.75
CA PRO A 114 -4.84 -16.16 -16.84
C PRO A 114 -5.06 -14.73 -16.34
N LEU A 115 -6.26 -14.19 -16.55
CA LEU A 115 -6.62 -12.87 -16.04
C LEU A 115 -6.58 -12.82 -14.51
N PHE A 116 -7.24 -13.78 -13.85
CA PHE A 116 -7.30 -13.85 -12.40
C PHE A 116 -5.91 -14.09 -11.81
N LYS A 117 -5.15 -15.02 -12.38
CA LYS A 117 -3.74 -15.25 -12.02
C LYS A 117 -2.90 -13.98 -12.07
N THR A 118 -3.05 -13.18 -13.14
CA THR A 118 -2.33 -11.91 -13.30
C THR A 118 -2.72 -10.89 -12.22
N LEU A 119 -4.01 -10.77 -11.89
CA LEU A 119 -4.49 -9.85 -10.85
C LEU A 119 -3.97 -10.24 -9.45
N ILE A 120 -4.01 -11.54 -9.13
CA ILE A 120 -3.46 -12.07 -7.87
C ILE A 120 -1.94 -11.85 -7.81
N ASN A 121 -1.20 -12.14 -8.89
CA ASN A 121 0.25 -11.94 -8.93
C ASN A 121 0.64 -10.46 -8.76
N ASN A 122 -0.12 -9.53 -9.35
CA ASN A 122 0.11 -8.09 -9.15
C ASN A 122 -0.09 -7.68 -7.68
N SER A 123 -1.13 -8.21 -7.04
CA SER A 123 -1.41 -7.96 -5.62
C SER A 123 -0.34 -8.58 -4.71
N MET A 124 0.09 -9.79 -5.04
CA MET A 124 1.19 -10.50 -4.38
C MET A 124 2.51 -9.73 -4.47
N MET A 125 2.80 -9.12 -5.62
CA MET A 125 3.98 -8.26 -5.79
C MET A 125 3.87 -6.99 -4.94
N SER A 126 2.69 -6.39 -4.83
CA SER A 126 2.44 -5.24 -3.95
C SER A 126 2.66 -5.61 -2.47
N LEU A 127 2.12 -6.75 -2.03
CA LEU A 127 2.29 -7.27 -0.67
C LEU A 127 3.74 -7.60 -0.35
N THR A 128 4.50 -8.15 -1.30
CA THR A 128 5.94 -8.42 -1.15
C THR A 128 6.75 -7.16 -0.88
N LYS A 129 6.28 -6.00 -1.38
CA LYS A 129 6.91 -4.70 -1.15
C LYS A 129 6.49 -4.05 0.18
N CYS A 130 5.60 -4.67 0.95
CA CYS A 130 5.15 -4.13 2.24
C CYS A 130 6.12 -4.49 3.38
N TYR A 131 6.20 -3.62 4.38
CA TYR A 131 6.98 -3.80 5.60
C TYR A 131 6.34 -2.96 6.72
N PHE A 132 5.32 -3.52 7.38
CA PHE A 132 4.49 -2.80 8.36
C PHE A 132 5.24 -2.50 9.65
N GLU A 133 6.28 -3.27 9.97
CA GLU A 133 7.16 -3.09 11.12
C GLU A 133 7.77 -1.67 11.13
N LEU A 134 8.06 -1.10 9.97
CA LEU A 134 8.55 0.26 9.81
C LEU A 134 7.56 1.32 10.34
N THR A 135 6.28 0.98 10.36
CA THR A 135 5.19 1.84 10.86
C THR A 135 4.59 1.35 12.18
N SER A 136 5.18 0.34 12.82
CA SER A 136 4.66 -0.26 14.06
C SER A 136 4.52 0.73 15.21
N TYR A 137 5.36 1.77 15.26
CA TYR A 137 5.26 2.85 16.23
C TYR A 137 3.89 3.57 16.21
N MET A 138 3.16 3.52 15.08
CA MET A 138 1.82 4.09 14.96
C MET A 138 0.77 3.36 15.80
N GLN A 139 1.04 2.13 16.27
CA GLN A 139 0.18 1.43 17.24
C GLN A 139 0.07 2.16 18.58
N SER A 140 1.05 2.99 18.91
CA SER A 140 1.03 3.84 20.12
C SER A 140 0.48 5.23 19.84
N ASN A 141 0.06 5.54 18.61
CA ASN A 141 -0.48 6.84 18.26
C ASN A 141 -1.95 6.95 18.74
N PRO A 142 -2.28 7.93 19.62
CA PRO A 142 -3.61 8.02 20.21
C PRO A 142 -4.73 8.31 19.18
N GLU A 143 -4.38 8.82 18.01
CA GLU A 143 -5.35 9.18 16.98
C GLU A 143 -5.47 8.14 15.87
N PHE A 144 -4.36 7.48 15.52
CA PHE A 144 -4.26 6.64 14.33
C PHE A 144 -4.08 5.15 14.63
N LYS A 145 -3.97 4.74 15.90
CA LYS A 145 -3.83 3.32 16.28
C LYS A 145 -4.87 2.42 15.60
N GLU A 146 -6.15 2.69 15.81
CA GLU A 146 -7.24 1.85 15.28
C GLU A 146 -7.25 1.82 13.74
N PHE A 147 -6.97 2.97 13.11
CA PHE A 147 -6.89 3.04 11.66
C PHE A 147 -5.69 2.26 11.10
N TRP A 148 -4.53 2.35 11.75
CA TRP A 148 -3.36 1.56 11.39
C TRP A 148 -3.63 0.06 11.57
N GLU A 149 -4.34 -0.34 12.63
CA GLU A 149 -4.74 -1.73 12.87
C GLU A 149 -5.64 -2.25 11.74
N ILE A 150 -6.60 -1.46 11.25
CA ILE A 150 -7.42 -1.83 10.08
C ILE A 150 -6.54 -2.14 8.86
N LEU A 151 -5.54 -1.28 8.58
CA LEU A 151 -4.61 -1.48 7.47
C LEU A 151 -3.76 -2.75 7.65
N TYR A 152 -3.27 -2.97 8.87
CA TYR A 152 -2.41 -4.09 9.19
C TYR A 152 -3.16 -5.44 9.15
N GLN A 153 -4.39 -5.48 9.64
CA GLN A 153 -5.21 -6.70 9.59
C GLN A 153 -5.55 -7.09 8.14
N GLU A 154 -5.90 -6.13 7.29
CA GLU A 154 -6.13 -6.41 5.87
C GLU A 154 -4.85 -6.89 5.16
N TYR A 155 -3.67 -6.37 5.55
CA TYR A 155 -2.37 -6.84 5.04
C TYR A 155 -2.13 -8.31 5.37
N LEU A 156 -2.32 -8.69 6.64
CA LEU A 156 -2.15 -10.07 7.10
C LEU A 156 -3.13 -11.00 6.40
N LEU A 157 -4.42 -10.63 6.37
CA LEU A 157 -5.47 -11.43 5.74
C LEU A 157 -5.24 -11.59 4.24
N SER A 158 -4.83 -10.54 3.54
CA SER A 158 -4.52 -10.61 2.11
C SER A 158 -3.34 -11.52 1.82
N LYS A 159 -2.30 -11.48 2.67
CA LYS A 159 -1.16 -12.38 2.55
C LYS A 159 -1.58 -13.84 2.79
N GLU A 160 -2.33 -14.11 3.86
CA GLU A 160 -2.82 -15.44 4.18
C GLU A 160 -3.67 -16.02 3.05
N MET A 161 -4.70 -15.28 2.62
CA MET A 161 -5.63 -15.74 1.60
C MET A 161 -4.97 -15.95 0.25
N ILE A 162 -4.01 -15.10 -0.15
CA ILE A 162 -3.24 -15.33 -1.37
C ILE A 162 -2.43 -16.62 -1.27
N LEU A 163 -1.70 -16.85 -0.18
CA LEU A 163 -0.92 -18.08 -0.03
C LEU A 163 -1.81 -19.32 -0.05
N LYS A 164 -3.00 -19.22 0.56
CA LYS A 164 -4.02 -20.28 0.56
C LYS A 164 -4.48 -20.64 -0.85
N ILE A 165 -4.96 -19.66 -1.64
CA ILE A 165 -5.51 -19.94 -2.98
C ILE A 165 -4.45 -20.30 -4.03
N THR A 166 -3.19 -19.92 -3.81
CA THR A 166 -2.10 -20.23 -4.75
C THR A 166 -1.36 -21.52 -4.38
N GLY A 167 -1.55 -22.05 -3.17
CA GLY A 167 -0.78 -23.16 -2.63
C GLY A 167 0.70 -22.84 -2.37
N MET A 168 1.08 -21.56 -2.37
CA MET A 168 2.47 -21.14 -2.16
C MET A 168 2.81 -21.05 -0.67
N SER A 169 4.07 -21.34 -0.33
CA SER A 169 4.63 -21.18 1.00
C SER A 169 5.04 -19.72 1.29
N THR A 170 5.43 -18.98 0.26
CA THR A 170 5.86 -17.59 0.37
C THR A 170 5.37 -16.75 -0.82
N LEU A 171 5.18 -15.44 -0.60
CA LEU A 171 4.79 -14.54 -1.67
C LEU A 171 5.87 -14.53 -2.77
N MET A 172 5.42 -14.59 -4.02
CA MET A 172 6.25 -14.66 -5.24
C MET A 172 7.15 -15.90 -5.32
N GLU A 173 6.71 -17.04 -4.77
CA GLU A 173 7.45 -18.31 -4.87
C GLU A 173 7.72 -18.72 -6.34
N GLY A 174 6.75 -18.50 -7.23
CA GLY A 174 6.90 -18.75 -8.67
C GLY A 174 7.78 -17.74 -9.43
N GLU A 175 8.23 -16.65 -8.79
CA GLU A 175 9.02 -15.58 -9.40
C GLU A 175 10.26 -15.23 -8.54
N GLN A 176 11.04 -16.24 -8.17
CA GLN A 176 12.14 -16.09 -7.20
C GLN A 176 13.17 -15.01 -7.57
N VAL A 177 13.49 -14.87 -8.87
CA VAL A 177 14.43 -13.84 -9.36
C VAL A 177 13.87 -12.43 -9.11
N SER A 178 12.62 -12.19 -9.51
CA SER A 178 11.92 -10.92 -9.28
C SER A 178 11.81 -10.62 -7.78
N ARG A 179 11.47 -11.63 -6.97
CA ARG A 179 11.39 -11.52 -5.51
C ARG A 179 12.74 -11.12 -4.91
N LYS A 180 13.83 -11.81 -5.23
CA LYS A 180 15.18 -11.47 -4.75
C LYS A 180 15.56 -10.04 -5.14
N SER A 181 15.28 -9.64 -6.37
CA SER A 181 15.53 -8.28 -6.84
C SER A 181 14.74 -7.23 -6.05
N ILE A 182 13.48 -7.50 -5.70
CA ILE A 182 12.68 -6.63 -4.82
C ILE A 182 13.31 -6.53 -3.43
N LEU A 183 13.70 -7.65 -2.82
CA LEU A 183 14.26 -7.69 -1.47
C LEU A 183 15.60 -6.96 -1.36
N ILE A 184 16.51 -7.19 -2.32
CA ILE A 184 17.81 -6.49 -2.37
C ILE A 184 17.60 -4.97 -2.49
N ARG A 185 16.69 -4.53 -3.38
CA ARG A 185 16.37 -3.10 -3.50
C ARG A 185 15.80 -2.54 -2.21
N ASP A 186 14.94 -3.31 -1.54
CA ASP A 186 14.38 -2.91 -0.25
C ASP A 186 15.46 -2.72 0.82
N GLU A 187 16.42 -3.64 0.91
CA GLU A 187 17.58 -3.53 1.81
C GLU A 187 18.41 -2.28 1.53
N ILE A 188 18.67 -1.97 0.25
CA ILE A 188 19.45 -0.79 -0.15
C ILE A 188 18.76 0.51 0.27
N VAL A 189 17.43 0.61 0.15
CA VAL A 189 16.69 1.85 0.49
C VAL A 189 16.27 1.93 1.95
N ARG A 190 16.37 0.84 2.71
CA ARG A 190 15.92 0.74 4.11
C ARG A 190 16.51 1.82 5.03
N PRO A 191 17.81 2.18 4.96
CA PRO A 191 18.35 3.26 5.79
C PRO A 191 17.68 4.61 5.54
N LEU A 192 17.41 4.94 4.26
CA LEU A 192 16.74 6.18 3.88
C LEU A 192 15.28 6.19 4.35
N LEU A 193 14.59 5.05 4.25
CA LEU A 193 13.24 4.90 4.79
C LEU A 193 13.22 5.09 6.31
N LEU A 194 14.15 4.50 7.05
CA LEU A 194 14.22 4.68 8.51
C LEU A 194 14.43 6.15 8.90
N ILE A 195 15.34 6.86 8.23
CA ILE A 195 15.56 8.30 8.44
C ILE A 195 14.28 9.09 8.14
N GLN A 196 13.57 8.75 7.06
CA GLN A 196 12.32 9.39 6.69
C GLN A 196 11.24 9.23 7.77
N HIS A 197 11.04 8.00 8.25
CA HIS A 197 10.04 7.69 9.26
C HIS A 197 10.39 8.35 10.60
N TYR A 198 11.67 8.33 10.98
CA TYR A 198 12.14 9.06 12.17
C TYR A 198 11.83 10.56 12.07
N ALA A 199 12.15 11.19 10.94
CA ALA A 199 11.86 12.61 10.75
C ALA A 199 10.35 12.92 10.78
N LEU A 200 9.51 12.08 10.16
CA LEU A 200 8.05 12.19 10.24
C LEU A 200 7.53 12.03 11.67
N GLN A 201 8.09 11.11 12.44
CA GLN A 201 7.74 10.90 13.85
C GLN A 201 8.09 12.14 14.69
N MET A 202 9.28 12.71 14.51
CA MET A 202 9.69 13.91 15.23
C MET A 202 8.82 15.13 14.88
N LEU A 203 8.44 15.28 13.61
CA LEU A 203 7.50 16.34 13.18
C LEU A 203 6.12 16.17 13.83
N ASN A 204 5.61 14.94 13.92
CA ASN A 204 4.32 14.65 14.53
C ASN A 204 4.33 14.76 16.06
N SER A 205 5.50 14.63 16.71
CA SER A 205 5.67 14.72 18.16
C SER A 205 5.84 16.15 18.67
N GLY A 206 5.80 17.15 17.78
CA GLY A 206 5.93 18.56 18.15
C GLY A 206 7.38 19.00 18.38
N ALA A 207 8.30 18.65 17.47
CA ALA A 207 9.67 19.14 17.52
C ALA A 207 9.76 20.67 17.64
N ASP A 208 10.75 21.15 18.39
CA ASP A 208 11.12 22.57 18.50
C ASP A 208 11.21 23.24 17.12
N PRO A 209 10.73 24.51 16.95
CA PRO A 209 10.85 25.29 15.72
C PRO A 209 12.18 25.18 14.97
N ASP A 210 13.32 25.16 15.67
CA ASP A 210 14.64 25.08 15.04
C ASP A 210 14.91 23.70 14.43
N ASN A 211 14.46 22.64 15.10
CA ASN A 211 14.58 21.26 14.61
C ASN A 211 13.51 20.91 13.58
N HIS A 212 12.36 21.60 13.58
CA HIS A 212 11.27 21.36 12.63
C HIS A 212 11.75 21.46 11.17
N LYS A 213 12.47 22.53 10.83
CA LYS A 213 13.01 22.73 9.47
C LYS A 213 14.05 21.67 9.09
N VAL A 214 14.79 21.15 10.07
CA VAL A 214 15.78 20.09 9.84
C VAL A 214 15.06 18.79 9.48
N TYR A 215 14.03 18.42 10.23
CA TYR A 215 13.25 17.21 9.94
C TYR A 215 12.50 17.31 8.61
N GLU A 216 11.90 18.45 8.27
CA GLU A 216 11.29 18.63 6.93
C GLU A 216 12.31 18.41 5.81
N LYS A 217 13.52 18.97 5.94
CA LYS A 217 14.61 18.75 4.98
C LYS A 217 15.00 17.28 4.90
N LEU A 218 15.08 16.57 6.03
CA LEU A 218 15.38 15.14 6.05
C LEU A 218 14.31 14.35 5.27
N VAL A 219 13.02 14.60 5.52
CA VAL A 219 11.91 13.95 4.80
C VAL A 219 12.00 14.21 3.30
N VAL A 220 12.26 15.45 2.87
CA VAL A 220 12.35 15.79 1.44
C VAL A 220 13.54 15.09 0.78
N ARG A 221 14.71 15.06 1.44
CA ARG A 221 15.94 14.46 0.90
C ARG A 221 15.83 12.93 0.84
N SER A 222 15.30 12.29 1.89
CA SER A 222 15.05 10.85 1.90
C SER A 222 14.02 10.46 0.84
N LEU A 223 12.93 11.22 0.71
CA LEU A 223 11.90 10.99 -0.30
C LEU A 223 12.49 11.01 -1.72
N TYR A 224 13.34 12.00 -2.01
CA TYR A 224 14.02 12.12 -3.30
C TYR A 224 14.95 10.92 -3.56
N GLY A 225 15.75 10.53 -2.56
CA GLY A 225 16.62 9.36 -2.62
C GLY A 225 15.84 8.07 -2.87
N ASN A 226 14.76 7.85 -2.12
CA ASN A 226 13.90 6.67 -2.27
C ASN A 226 13.24 6.60 -3.65
N ILE A 227 12.74 7.73 -4.17
CA ILE A 227 12.13 7.79 -5.51
C ILE A 227 13.15 7.47 -6.60
N ASN A 228 14.36 8.02 -6.52
CA ASN A 228 15.39 7.77 -7.52
C ASN A 228 15.93 6.34 -7.46
N ALA A 229 16.15 5.80 -6.27
CA ALA A 229 16.52 4.39 -6.10
C ALA A 229 15.43 3.44 -6.63
N SER A 230 14.16 3.83 -6.51
CA SER A 230 13.04 3.06 -7.06
C SER A 230 12.92 3.17 -8.60
N ARG A 231 13.46 4.24 -9.22
CA ARG A 231 13.39 4.49 -10.68
C ARG A 231 14.62 3.97 -11.44
N ASN A 232 15.82 4.07 -10.86
CA ASN A 232 17.09 3.70 -11.51
C ASN A 232 17.35 2.19 -11.55
N SER A 233 16.34 1.38 -11.27
CA SER A 233 16.46 -0.09 -11.16
C SER A 233 15.27 -0.82 -11.79
N SER A 234 14.59 -0.15 -12.73
CA SER A 234 13.55 -0.71 -13.62
C SER A 234 14.11 -0.85 -15.03
#